data_AF-A0A673LQB3-F1
#
_entry.id   AF-A0A673LQB3-F1
#
_cell.length_a   1.000
_cell.length_b   1.000
_cell.length_c   1.000
_cell.angle_alpha   90.00
_cell.angle_beta   90.00
_cell.angle_gamma   90.00
#
_symmetry.space_group_name_H-M   'P 1'
#
loop_
_entity.id
_entity.type
_entity.pdbx_description
1 polymer ?
#
loop_
_entity_poly.entity_id
_entity_poly.type
_entity_poly.pdbx_seq_one_letter_code
_entity_poly.pdbx_strand_id
1 'polypeptide(L)'
;MKLVEAREECASVTCALESQKEEMQMKRENLRERDENIKKEEEKLKKSILKYNKFLQENDARRLRALKKAEAERAQIRLKELEIQKLKAENDTLLARKEILEDRVRKAICYQEFLERATIIIGQVIDRLHTLQSINKELLESQTRLEKERESTKLKLIQYINKLRTVLLHCNNQLHQQQTQLDSIRLEAYKWVNTLTHNLQLKATIRNIYQMITHYRRVSVDTEDTFKQLEMIQKYFQFMRAIDDELKFNIITRPNRTEGNDSGD
;
A
#
# COMPACT_ATOMS: atom_id res chain seq x y z
N MET A 1 146.33 -86.01 85.21
CA MET A 1 146.27 -84.84 84.30
C MET A 1 145.29 -85.02 83.14
N LYS A 2 145.32 -86.12 82.37
CA LYS A 2 144.42 -86.33 81.20
C LYS A 2 142.90 -86.44 81.45
N LEU A 3 142.45 -86.61 82.71
CA LEU A 3 141.03 -86.80 83.08
C LEU A 3 140.34 -85.50 83.47
N VAL A 4 141.10 -84.47 83.84
CA VAL A 4 140.57 -83.14 84.20
C VAL A 4 140.33 -82.33 82.93
N GLU A 5 141.29 -82.37 82.00
CA GLU A 5 141.20 -81.72 80.68
C GLU A 5 140.03 -82.24 79.83
N ALA A 6 139.81 -83.57 79.77
CA ALA A 6 138.66 -84.15 79.06
C ALA A 6 137.30 -83.79 79.71
N ARG A 7 137.29 -83.50 81.02
CA ARG A 7 136.08 -83.09 81.75
C ARG A 7 135.79 -81.60 81.56
N GLU A 8 136.83 -80.79 81.45
CA GLU A 8 136.75 -79.36 81.12
C GLU A 8 136.37 -79.16 79.64
N GLU A 9 136.91 -79.95 78.71
CA GLU A 9 136.48 -79.98 77.30
C GLU A 9 135.02 -80.43 77.17
N CYS A 10 134.62 -81.50 77.86
CA CYS A 10 133.24 -81.98 77.81
C CYS A 10 132.28 -80.93 78.40
N ALA A 11 132.65 -80.26 79.49
CA ALA A 11 131.91 -79.14 80.08
C ALA A 11 131.80 -77.93 79.13
N SER A 12 132.90 -77.56 78.47
CA SER A 12 132.93 -76.49 77.47
C SER A 12 132.05 -76.79 76.27
N VAL A 13 132.08 -78.03 75.77
CA VAL A 13 131.25 -78.50 74.66
C VAL A 13 129.77 -78.55 75.07
N THR A 14 129.43 -78.98 76.29
CA THR A 14 128.04 -78.93 76.79
C THR A 14 127.53 -77.50 76.95
N CYS A 15 128.34 -76.58 77.49
CA CYS A 15 127.96 -75.16 77.60
C CYS A 15 127.78 -74.52 76.21
N ALA A 16 128.64 -74.85 75.24
CA ALA A 16 128.50 -74.37 73.86
C ALA A 16 127.23 -74.93 73.17
N LEU A 17 126.90 -76.19 73.44
CA LEU A 17 125.69 -76.84 72.93
C LEU A 17 124.41 -76.26 73.56
N GLU A 18 124.43 -75.96 74.86
CA GLU A 18 123.33 -75.29 75.56
C GLU A 18 123.12 -73.86 75.04
N SER A 19 124.20 -73.09 74.88
CA SER A 19 124.14 -71.75 74.27
C SER A 19 123.59 -71.80 72.83
N GLN A 20 124.00 -72.78 72.02
CA GLN A 20 123.47 -72.97 70.68
C GLN A 20 121.98 -73.36 70.68
N LYS A 21 121.56 -74.22 71.63
CA LYS A 21 120.14 -74.60 71.79
C LYS A 21 119.28 -73.41 72.18
N GLU A 22 119.74 -72.59 73.13
CA GLU A 22 119.06 -71.36 73.53
C GLU A 22 118.98 -70.36 72.37
N GLU A 23 120.06 -70.18 71.61
CA GLU A 23 120.07 -69.32 70.42
C GLU A 23 119.11 -69.83 69.33
N MET A 24 119.05 -71.15 69.10
CA MET A 24 118.09 -71.75 68.19
C MET A 24 116.64 -71.62 68.70
N GLN A 25 116.42 -71.72 70.00
CA GLN A 25 115.10 -71.55 70.60
C GLN A 25 114.61 -70.11 70.46
N MET A 26 115.46 -69.12 70.76
CA MET A 26 115.18 -67.70 70.53
C MET A 26 114.90 -67.39 69.06
N LYS A 27 115.67 -67.96 68.12
CA LYS A 27 115.41 -67.82 66.68
C LYS A 27 114.06 -68.42 66.27
N ARG A 28 113.71 -69.60 66.80
CA ARG A 28 112.41 -70.24 66.54
C ARG A 28 111.24 -69.42 67.09
N GLU A 29 111.41 -68.79 68.25
CA GLU A 29 110.39 -67.94 68.86
C GLU A 29 110.19 -66.63 68.09
N ASN A 30 111.29 -65.96 67.72
CA ASN A 30 111.24 -64.77 66.85
C ASN A 30 110.62 -65.07 65.47
N LEU A 31 110.88 -66.24 64.90
CA LEU A 31 110.24 -66.67 63.65
C LEU A 31 108.74 -66.91 63.84
N ARG A 32 108.33 -67.56 64.94
CA ARG A 32 106.91 -67.75 65.25
C ARG A 32 106.18 -66.42 65.44
N GLU A 33 106.77 -65.47 66.15
CA GLU A 33 106.16 -64.14 66.34
C GLU A 33 106.04 -63.39 65.00
N ARG A 34 107.06 -63.47 64.14
CA ARG A 34 106.99 -62.92 62.78
C ARG A 34 105.90 -63.56 61.95
N ASP A 35 105.79 -64.88 61.96
CA ASP A 35 104.75 -65.61 61.24
C ASP A 35 103.34 -65.23 61.74
N GLU A 36 103.15 -65.08 63.05
CA GLU A 36 101.89 -64.62 63.63
C GLU A 36 101.56 -63.17 63.23
N ASN A 37 102.55 -62.27 63.23
CA ASN A 37 102.37 -60.89 62.81
C ASN A 37 102.05 -60.80 61.31
N ILE A 38 102.72 -61.59 60.46
CA ILE A 38 102.40 -61.69 59.03
C ILE A 38 100.96 -62.17 58.84
N LYS A 39 100.53 -63.22 59.55
CA LYS A 39 99.14 -63.70 59.48
C LYS A 39 98.13 -62.64 59.89
N LYS A 40 98.39 -61.88 60.96
CA LYS A 40 97.52 -60.78 61.42
C LYS A 40 97.43 -59.68 60.36
N GLU A 41 98.55 -59.28 59.75
CA GLU A 41 98.55 -58.27 58.69
C GLU A 41 97.85 -58.77 57.42
N GLU A 42 98.04 -60.03 57.03
CA GLU A 42 97.29 -60.64 55.93
C GLU A 42 95.78 -60.64 56.19
N GLU A 43 95.33 -60.99 57.40
CA GLU A 43 93.91 -60.93 57.76
C GLU A 43 93.35 -59.51 57.73
N LYS A 44 94.10 -58.52 58.24
CA LYS A 44 93.72 -57.11 58.16
C LYS A 44 93.59 -56.67 56.70
N LEU A 45 94.55 -57.06 55.86
CA LEU A 45 94.55 -56.72 54.44
C LEU A 45 93.35 -57.36 53.72
N LYS A 46 93.07 -58.64 53.97
CA LYS A 46 91.88 -59.34 53.45
C LYS A 46 90.58 -58.63 53.85
N LYS A 47 90.45 -58.24 55.12
CA LYS A 47 89.28 -57.48 55.62
C LYS A 47 89.17 -56.10 54.96
N SER A 48 90.30 -55.41 54.74
CA SER A 48 90.32 -54.12 54.04
C SER A 48 89.89 -54.25 52.59
N ILE A 49 90.40 -55.25 51.86
CA ILE A 49 90.02 -55.54 50.47
C ILE A 49 88.51 -55.82 50.37
N LEU A 50 87.95 -56.63 51.29
CA LEU A 50 86.51 -56.91 51.31
C LEU A 50 85.67 -55.64 51.54
N LYS A 51 86.08 -54.78 52.49
CA LYS A 51 85.42 -53.49 52.73
C LYS A 51 85.49 -52.57 51.51
N TYR A 52 86.65 -52.49 50.87
CA TYR A 52 86.86 -51.67 49.68
C TYR A 52 86.01 -52.16 48.49
N ASN A 53 85.98 -53.47 48.25
CA ASN A 53 85.12 -54.07 47.22
C ASN A 53 83.64 -53.80 47.48
N LYS A 54 83.20 -53.92 48.74
CA LYS A 54 81.82 -53.60 49.12
C LYS A 54 81.50 -52.12 48.89
N PHE A 55 82.42 -51.22 49.27
CA PHE A 55 82.27 -49.79 49.03
C PHE A 55 82.16 -49.46 47.53
N LEU A 56 83.01 -50.06 46.69
CA LEU A 56 82.95 -49.90 45.24
C LEU A 56 81.61 -50.36 44.67
N GLN A 57 81.15 -51.56 45.04
CA GLN A 57 79.85 -52.10 44.61
C GLN A 57 78.69 -51.18 45.02
N GLU A 58 78.68 -50.69 46.27
CA GLU A 58 77.65 -49.77 46.74
C GLU A 58 77.70 -48.41 46.02
N ASN A 59 78.90 -47.90 45.74
CA ASN A 59 79.08 -46.64 45.02
C ASN A 59 78.58 -46.77 43.57
N ASP A 60 78.97 -47.84 42.88
CA ASP A 60 78.50 -48.15 41.53
C ASP A 60 76.98 -48.33 41.49
N ALA A 61 76.41 -49.02 42.48
CA ALA A 61 74.96 -49.17 42.60
C ALA A 61 74.24 -47.83 42.87
N ARG A 62 74.85 -46.89 43.60
CA ARG A 62 74.30 -45.53 43.77
C ARG A 62 74.41 -44.73 42.48
N ARG A 63 75.56 -44.78 41.80
CA ARG A 63 75.79 -44.10 40.52
C ARG A 63 74.81 -44.60 39.46
N LEU A 64 74.64 -45.91 39.33
CA LEU A 64 73.72 -46.50 38.36
C LEU A 64 72.26 -46.11 38.63
N ARG A 65 71.83 -46.07 39.90
CA ARG A 65 70.49 -45.60 40.27
C ARG A 65 70.28 -44.12 39.93
N ALA A 66 71.27 -43.28 40.22
CA ALA A 66 71.21 -41.86 39.89
C ALA A 66 71.12 -41.64 38.37
N LEU A 67 71.91 -42.37 37.58
CA LEU A 67 71.86 -42.33 36.11
C LEU A 67 70.50 -42.76 35.57
N LYS A 68 69.97 -43.91 36.03
CA LYS A 68 68.63 -44.39 35.61
C LYS A 68 67.53 -43.38 35.96
N LYS A 69 67.60 -42.75 37.14
CA LYS A 69 66.63 -41.72 37.54
C LYS A 69 66.73 -40.49 36.65
N ALA A 70 67.93 -40.01 36.37
CA ALA A 70 68.15 -38.86 35.49
C ALA A 70 67.69 -39.14 34.04
N GLU A 71 67.91 -40.35 33.53
CA GLU A 71 67.43 -40.76 32.21
C GLU A 71 65.91 -40.82 32.15
N ALA A 72 65.26 -41.39 33.16
CA ALA A 72 63.80 -41.44 33.26
C ALA A 72 63.19 -40.03 33.31
N GLU A 73 63.78 -39.13 34.10
CA GLU A 73 63.33 -37.74 34.21
C GLU A 73 63.51 -36.97 32.90
N ARG A 74 64.66 -37.14 32.21
CA ARG A 74 64.88 -36.58 30.87
C ARG A 74 63.88 -37.11 29.85
N ALA A 75 63.53 -38.40 29.90
CA ALA A 75 62.52 -38.98 29.03
C ALA A 75 61.14 -38.38 29.30
N GLN A 76 60.77 -38.19 30.57
CA GLN A 76 59.50 -37.58 30.96
C GLN A 76 59.42 -36.11 30.52
N ILE A 77 60.51 -35.34 30.67
CA ILE A 77 60.58 -33.96 30.18
C ILE A 77 60.35 -33.91 28.67
N ARG A 78 61.00 -34.79 27.89
CA ARG A 78 60.80 -34.85 26.43
C ARG A 78 59.34 -35.14 26.04
N LEU A 79 58.67 -36.03 26.75
CA LEU A 79 57.25 -36.33 26.49
C LEU A 79 56.37 -35.12 26.80
N LYS A 80 56.59 -34.44 27.93
CA LYS A 80 55.85 -33.22 28.28
C LYS A 80 56.11 -32.08 27.31
N GLU A 81 57.34 -31.92 26.83
CA GLU A 81 57.67 -30.89 25.86
C GLU A 81 56.93 -31.10 24.52
N LEU A 82 56.84 -32.35 24.07
CA LEU A 82 56.04 -32.71 22.88
C LEU A 82 54.55 -32.43 23.09
N GLU A 83 54.02 -32.72 24.29
CA GLU A 83 52.63 -32.42 24.63
C GLU A 83 52.36 -30.91 24.66
N ILE A 84 53.26 -30.12 25.26
CA ILE A 84 53.20 -28.66 25.25
C ILE A 84 53.20 -28.12 23.83
N GLN A 85 54.05 -28.64 22.94
CA GLN A 85 54.09 -28.22 21.54
C GLN A 85 52.78 -28.53 20.81
N LYS A 86 52.20 -29.72 21.03
CA LYS A 86 50.90 -30.09 20.46
C LYS A 86 49.79 -29.16 20.94
N LEU A 87 49.70 -28.93 22.26
CA LEU A 87 48.68 -28.06 22.85
C LEU A 87 48.82 -26.60 22.38
N LYS A 88 50.05 -26.10 22.21
CA LYS A 88 50.29 -24.77 21.64
C LYS A 88 49.77 -24.67 20.21
N ALA A 89 50.10 -25.64 19.36
CA ALA A 89 49.62 -25.67 17.98
C ALA A 89 48.08 -25.71 17.91
N GLU A 90 47.45 -26.54 18.76
CA GLU A 90 45.98 -26.59 18.84
C GLU A 90 45.39 -25.25 19.29
N ASN A 91 45.97 -24.61 20.31
CA ASN A 91 45.54 -23.29 20.78
C ASN A 91 45.62 -22.24 19.67
N ASP A 92 46.72 -22.20 18.92
CA ASP A 92 46.90 -21.28 17.79
C ASP A 92 45.82 -21.50 16.72
N THR A 93 45.48 -22.76 16.40
CA THR A 93 44.39 -23.05 15.45
C THR A 93 43.02 -22.60 15.95
N LEU A 94 42.75 -22.76 17.26
CA LEU A 94 41.50 -22.33 17.87
C LEU A 94 41.38 -20.80 17.92
N LEU A 95 42.49 -20.09 18.20
CA LEU A 95 42.55 -18.63 18.16
C LEU A 95 42.28 -18.10 16.75
N ALA A 96 42.93 -18.65 15.73
CA ALA A 96 42.67 -18.27 14.35
C ALA A 96 41.19 -18.52 13.97
N ARG A 97 40.61 -19.64 14.41
CA ARG A 97 39.19 -19.92 14.16
C ARG A 97 38.26 -18.94 14.87
N LYS A 98 38.60 -18.55 16.10
CA LYS A 98 37.86 -17.57 16.89
C LYS A 98 37.83 -16.22 16.16
N GLU A 99 38.97 -15.73 15.69
CA GLU A 99 39.06 -14.45 14.96
C GLU A 99 38.16 -14.44 13.71
N ILE A 100 38.19 -15.51 12.91
CA ILE A 100 37.32 -15.65 11.73
C ILE A 100 35.84 -15.61 12.12
N LEU A 101 35.46 -16.27 13.22
CA LEU A 101 34.07 -16.27 13.70
C LEU A 101 33.65 -14.89 14.22
N GLU A 102 34.53 -14.22 14.96
CA GLU A 102 34.28 -12.85 15.42
C GLU A 102 34.08 -11.87 14.26
N ASP A 103 34.88 -11.98 13.20
CA ASP A 103 34.68 -11.18 11.98
C ASP A 103 33.33 -11.44 11.31
N ARG A 104 32.90 -12.71 11.27
CA ARG A 104 31.58 -13.06 10.73
C ARG A 104 30.45 -12.49 11.58
N VAL A 105 30.58 -12.53 12.91
CA VAL A 105 29.61 -11.94 13.83
C VAL A 105 29.57 -10.42 13.66
N ARG A 106 30.73 -9.74 13.60
CA ARG A 106 30.80 -8.30 13.34
C ARG A 106 30.04 -7.91 12.07
N LYS A 107 30.24 -8.63 10.97
CA LYS A 107 29.51 -8.42 9.72
C LYS A 107 28.01 -8.69 9.85
N ALA A 108 27.63 -9.75 10.57
CA ALA A 108 26.23 -10.10 10.80
C ALA A 108 25.48 -9.03 11.61
N ILE A 109 26.13 -8.41 12.60
CA ILE A 109 25.54 -7.32 13.41
C ILE A 109 25.15 -6.15 12.51
N CYS A 110 26.00 -5.75 11.55
CA CYS A 110 25.65 -4.68 10.62
C CYS A 110 24.37 -4.98 9.81
N TYR A 111 24.19 -6.23 9.38
CA TYR A 111 22.97 -6.64 8.68
C TYR A 111 21.76 -6.68 9.60
N GLN A 112 21.94 -7.15 10.84
CA GLN A 112 20.87 -7.16 11.84
C GLN A 112 20.37 -5.73 12.13
N GLU A 113 21.26 -4.80 12.42
CA GLU A 113 20.90 -3.39 12.68
C GLU A 113 20.18 -2.75 11.49
N PHE A 114 20.63 -3.06 10.27
CA PHE A 114 19.95 -2.61 9.05
C PHE A 114 18.54 -3.18 8.95
N LEU A 115 18.37 -4.48 9.16
CA LEU A 115 17.06 -5.15 9.07
C LEU A 115 16.10 -4.67 10.17
N GLU A 116 16.58 -4.40 11.38
CA GLU A 116 15.79 -3.82 12.46
C GLU A 116 15.26 -2.43 12.08
N ARG A 117 16.13 -1.57 11.54
CA ARG A 117 15.72 -0.25 11.03
C ARG A 117 14.72 -0.36 9.87
N ALA A 118 14.98 -1.25 8.92
CA ALA A 118 14.08 -1.49 7.79
C ALA A 118 12.71 -1.98 8.24
N THR A 119 12.66 -2.85 9.25
CA THR A 119 11.40 -3.37 9.83
C THR A 119 10.57 -2.24 10.44
N ILE A 120 11.20 -1.30 11.15
CA ILE A 120 10.51 -0.12 11.69
C ILE A 120 9.91 0.72 10.56
N ILE A 121 10.69 1.03 9.52
CA ILE A 121 10.22 1.84 8.38
C ILE A 121 9.06 1.14 7.65
N ILE A 122 9.19 -0.17 7.39
CA ILE A 122 8.14 -0.96 6.75
C ILE A 122 6.87 -0.96 7.62
N GLY A 123 7.00 -1.13 8.94
CA GLY A 123 5.88 -1.01 9.88
C GLY A 123 5.16 0.33 9.78
N GLN A 124 5.90 1.44 9.80
CA GLN A 124 5.34 2.79 9.66
C GLN A 124 4.60 2.99 8.32
N VAL A 125 5.13 2.44 7.23
CA VAL A 125 4.48 2.50 5.91
C VAL A 125 3.19 1.70 5.92
N ILE A 126 3.18 0.50 6.51
CA ILE A 126 1.98 -0.33 6.65
C ILE A 126 0.91 0.39 7.47
N ASP A 127 1.27 0.97 8.62
CA ASP A 127 0.35 1.73 9.46
C ASP A 127 -0.26 2.93 8.70
N ARG A 128 0.57 3.63 7.92
CA ARG A 128 0.11 4.73 7.07
C ARG A 128 -0.84 4.24 5.97
N LEU A 129 -0.53 3.12 5.33
CA LEU A 129 -1.39 2.51 4.32
C LEU A 129 -2.74 2.13 4.90
N HIS A 130 -2.78 1.50 6.09
CA HIS A 130 -4.03 1.20 6.78
C HIS A 130 -4.85 2.46 7.09
N THR A 131 -4.18 3.51 7.56
CA THR A 131 -4.85 4.81 7.82
C THR A 131 -5.44 5.39 6.53
N LEU A 132 -4.68 5.39 5.43
CA LEU A 132 -5.14 5.88 4.13
C LEU A 132 -6.29 5.04 3.56
N GLN A 133 -6.25 3.72 3.72
CA GLN A 133 -7.34 2.83 3.33
C GLN A 133 -8.62 3.13 4.12
N SER A 134 -8.52 3.36 5.44
CA SER A 134 -9.67 3.75 6.26
C SER A 134 -10.26 5.08 5.79
N ILE A 135 -9.43 6.10 5.61
CA ILE A 135 -9.87 7.42 5.12
C ILE A 135 -10.53 7.30 3.74
N ASN A 136 -9.94 6.53 2.82
CA ASN A 136 -10.50 6.34 1.48
C ASN A 136 -11.87 5.67 1.55
N LYS A 137 -12.04 4.65 2.40
CA LYS A 137 -13.34 4.01 2.64
C LYS A 137 -14.38 5.03 3.15
N GLU A 138 -14.03 5.82 4.16
CA GLU A 138 -14.92 6.86 4.71
C GLU A 138 -15.29 7.92 3.65
N LEU A 139 -14.32 8.34 2.84
CA LEU A 139 -14.55 9.30 1.74
C LEU A 139 -15.49 8.71 0.68
N LEU A 140 -15.30 7.45 0.31
CA LEU A 140 -16.15 6.77 -0.67
C LEU A 140 -17.59 6.62 -0.13
N GLU A 141 -17.74 6.24 1.13
CA GLU A 141 -19.05 6.18 1.80
C GLU A 141 -19.73 7.57 1.85
N SER A 142 -18.97 8.62 2.18
CA SER A 142 -19.46 10.00 2.17
C SER A 142 -19.88 10.45 0.77
N GLN A 143 -19.06 10.17 -0.25
CA GLN A 143 -19.35 10.49 -1.64
C GLN A 143 -20.65 9.81 -2.10
N THR A 144 -20.80 8.51 -1.86
CA THR A 144 -22.01 7.79 -2.26
C THR A 144 -23.26 8.32 -1.55
N ARG A 145 -23.15 8.75 -0.29
CA ARG A 145 -24.26 9.42 0.43
C ARG A 145 -24.63 10.75 -0.24
N LEU A 146 -23.65 11.61 -0.51
CA LEU A 146 -23.87 12.90 -1.16
C LEU A 146 -24.46 12.74 -2.57
N GLU A 147 -24.04 11.73 -3.33
CA GLU A 147 -24.61 11.43 -4.64
C GLU A 147 -26.08 11.02 -4.56
N LYS A 148 -26.47 10.21 -3.56
CA LYS A 148 -27.88 9.86 -3.30
C LYS A 148 -28.72 11.08 -2.93
N GLU A 149 -28.20 11.96 -2.07
CA GLU A 149 -28.87 13.21 -1.69
C GLU A 149 -29.05 14.16 -2.89
N ARG A 150 -28.00 14.30 -3.71
CA ARG A 150 -28.04 15.08 -4.95
C ARG A 150 -29.08 14.53 -5.93
N GLU A 151 -29.15 13.21 -6.13
CA GLU A 151 -30.14 12.62 -7.03
C GLU A 151 -31.58 12.80 -6.49
N SER A 152 -31.77 12.65 -5.18
CA SER A 152 -33.06 12.91 -4.53
C SER A 152 -33.53 14.36 -4.71
N THR A 153 -32.64 15.34 -4.52
CA THR A 153 -32.97 16.76 -4.72
C THR A 153 -33.25 17.07 -6.19
N LYS A 154 -32.48 16.51 -7.12
CA LYS A 154 -32.71 16.63 -8.57
C LYS A 154 -34.07 16.07 -8.97
N LEU A 155 -34.46 14.89 -8.46
CA LEU A 155 -35.78 14.31 -8.72
C LEU A 155 -36.91 15.18 -8.19
N LYS A 156 -36.78 15.73 -6.97
CA LYS A 156 -37.75 16.68 -6.41
C LYS A 156 -37.89 17.94 -7.28
N LEU A 157 -36.78 18.48 -7.77
CA LEU A 157 -36.79 19.63 -8.68
C LEU A 157 -37.50 19.32 -9.99
N ILE A 158 -37.21 18.16 -10.61
CA ILE A 158 -37.87 17.72 -11.85
C ILE A 158 -39.38 17.57 -11.62
N GLN A 159 -39.79 16.95 -10.51
CA GLN A 159 -41.20 16.84 -10.15
C GLN A 159 -41.86 18.22 -9.98
N TYR A 160 -41.19 19.17 -9.34
CA TYR A 160 -41.69 20.54 -9.16
C TYR A 160 -41.83 21.28 -10.50
N ILE A 161 -40.82 21.20 -11.38
CA ILE A 161 -40.88 21.77 -12.72
C ILE A 161 -42.02 21.18 -13.53
N ASN A 162 -42.21 19.86 -13.48
CA ASN A 162 -43.32 19.20 -14.19
C ASN A 162 -44.69 19.65 -13.66
N LYS A 163 -44.85 19.79 -12.33
CA LYS A 163 -46.07 20.37 -11.75
C LYS A 163 -46.34 21.78 -12.28
N LEU A 164 -45.32 22.64 -12.30
CA LEU A 164 -45.45 24.00 -12.84
C LEU A 164 -45.78 24.01 -14.34
N ARG A 165 -45.15 23.13 -15.14
CA ARG A 165 -45.46 22.98 -16.57
C ARG A 165 -46.92 22.58 -16.79
N THR A 166 -47.45 21.65 -15.99
CA THR A 166 -48.86 21.25 -16.06
C THR A 166 -49.79 22.43 -15.73
N VAL A 167 -49.48 23.21 -14.69
CA VAL A 167 -50.26 24.42 -14.34
C VAL A 167 -50.20 25.45 -15.46
N LEU A 168 -49.02 25.71 -16.02
CA LEU A 168 -48.84 26.66 -17.13
C LEU A 168 -49.64 26.21 -18.35
N LEU A 169 -49.62 24.91 -18.68
CA LEU A 169 -50.43 24.36 -19.77
C LEU A 169 -51.93 24.56 -19.51
N HIS A 170 -52.37 24.36 -18.27
CA HIS A 170 -53.76 24.61 -17.89
C HIS A 170 -54.15 26.09 -18.06
N CYS A 171 -53.35 27.02 -17.56
CA CYS A 171 -53.58 28.46 -17.72
C CYS A 171 -53.56 28.87 -19.21
N ASN A 172 -52.65 28.31 -20.01
CA ASN A 172 -52.58 28.58 -21.45
C ASN A 172 -53.85 28.10 -22.17
N ASN A 173 -54.34 26.90 -21.83
CA ASN A 173 -55.59 26.39 -22.37
C ASN A 173 -56.78 27.29 -22.00
N GLN A 174 -56.85 27.77 -20.75
CA GLN A 174 -57.88 28.73 -20.32
C GLN A 174 -57.80 30.04 -21.09
N LEU A 175 -56.59 30.59 -21.27
CA LEU A 175 -56.37 31.81 -22.04
C LEU A 175 -56.82 31.62 -23.50
N HIS A 176 -56.48 30.49 -24.11
CA HIS A 176 -56.94 30.18 -25.46
C HIS A 176 -58.46 30.09 -25.55
N GLN A 177 -59.12 29.44 -24.59
CA GLN A 177 -60.57 29.36 -24.52
C GLN A 177 -61.22 30.74 -24.42
N GLN A 178 -60.71 31.61 -23.53
CA GLN A 178 -61.18 32.98 -23.40
C GLN A 178 -60.97 33.79 -24.68
N GLN A 179 -59.82 33.60 -25.35
CA GLN A 179 -59.53 34.24 -26.62
C GLN A 179 -60.53 33.81 -27.71
N THR A 180 -60.83 32.52 -27.82
CA THR A 180 -61.84 32.02 -28.77
C THR A 180 -63.23 32.60 -28.49
N GLN A 181 -63.65 32.68 -27.21
CA GLN A 181 -64.92 33.30 -26.83
C GLN A 181 -64.97 34.78 -27.18
N LEU A 182 -63.88 35.49 -26.95
CA LEU A 182 -63.77 36.91 -27.28
C LEU A 182 -63.88 37.12 -28.78
N ASP A 183 -63.19 36.29 -29.58
CA ASP A 183 -63.24 36.36 -31.04
C ASP A 183 -64.63 35.97 -31.60
N SER A 184 -65.35 35.03 -30.97
CA SER A 184 -66.74 34.72 -31.35
C SER A 184 -67.69 35.89 -31.07
N ILE A 185 -67.58 36.53 -29.90
CA ILE A 185 -68.37 37.72 -29.56
C ILE A 185 -68.03 38.87 -30.51
N ARG A 186 -66.75 39.09 -30.84
CA ARG A 186 -66.33 40.10 -31.82
C ARG A 186 -66.92 39.82 -33.20
N LEU A 187 -66.93 38.56 -33.64
CA LEU A 187 -67.52 38.16 -34.90
C LEU A 187 -69.03 38.41 -34.93
N GLU A 188 -69.74 38.09 -33.84
CA GLU A 188 -71.17 38.39 -33.70
C GLU A 188 -71.44 39.89 -33.70
N ALA A 189 -70.69 40.68 -32.93
CA ALA A 189 -70.78 42.13 -32.92
C ALA A 189 -70.54 42.72 -34.32
N TYR A 190 -69.54 42.21 -35.03
CA TYR A 190 -69.26 42.58 -36.41
C TYR A 190 -70.44 42.25 -37.35
N LYS A 191 -71.05 41.07 -37.21
CA LYS A 191 -72.27 40.71 -37.96
C LYS A 191 -73.42 41.67 -37.66
N TRP A 192 -73.68 41.99 -36.38
CA TRP A 192 -74.71 42.95 -35.98
C TRP A 192 -74.46 44.36 -36.52
N VAL A 193 -73.21 44.82 -36.48
CA VAL A 193 -72.83 46.11 -37.07
C VAL A 193 -73.07 46.08 -38.57
N ASN A 194 -72.69 45.01 -39.28
CA ASN A 194 -72.94 44.88 -40.71
C ASN A 194 -74.43 44.82 -41.09
N THR A 195 -75.26 44.12 -40.31
CA THR A 195 -76.71 44.12 -40.56
C THR A 195 -77.31 45.49 -40.27
N LEU A 196 -76.86 46.20 -39.24
CA LEU A 196 -77.28 47.57 -38.96
C LEU A 196 -76.85 48.53 -40.06
N THR A 197 -75.61 48.48 -40.53
CA THR A 197 -75.14 49.33 -41.63
C THR A 197 -75.89 49.03 -42.91
N HIS A 198 -76.15 47.76 -43.22
CA HIS A 198 -76.99 47.37 -44.35
C HIS A 198 -78.42 47.91 -44.21
N ASN A 199 -79.04 47.80 -43.03
CA ASN A 199 -80.37 48.36 -42.76
C ASN A 199 -80.38 49.88 -42.87
N LEU A 200 -79.34 50.58 -42.39
CA LEU A 200 -79.21 52.03 -42.54
C LEU A 200 -79.02 52.42 -44.01
N GLN A 201 -78.24 51.66 -44.79
CA GLN A 201 -78.10 51.85 -46.24
C GLN A 201 -79.43 51.62 -46.97
N LEU A 202 -80.19 50.58 -46.61
CA LEU A 202 -81.54 50.35 -47.14
C LEU A 202 -82.47 51.51 -46.80
N LYS A 203 -82.47 52.00 -45.55
CA LYS A 203 -83.25 53.19 -45.16
C LYS A 203 -82.85 54.42 -45.97
N ALA A 204 -81.55 54.66 -46.18
CA ALA A 204 -81.05 55.78 -46.96
C ALA A 204 -81.45 55.69 -48.45
N THR A 205 -81.36 54.51 -49.06
CA THR A 205 -81.80 54.28 -50.45
C THR A 205 -83.32 54.42 -50.62
N ILE A 206 -84.12 53.89 -49.68
CA ILE A 206 -85.57 54.12 -49.64
C ILE A 206 -85.88 55.61 -49.56
N ARG A 207 -85.23 56.34 -48.65
CA ARG A 207 -85.39 57.79 -48.53
C ARG A 207 -85.01 58.51 -49.85
N ASN A 208 -83.93 58.11 -50.50
CA ASN A 208 -83.51 58.69 -51.78
C ASN A 208 -84.54 58.46 -52.90
N ILE A 209 -85.07 57.23 -53.04
CA ILE A 209 -86.10 56.91 -54.04
C ILE A 209 -87.39 57.66 -53.73
N TYR A 210 -87.79 57.72 -52.46
CA TYR A 210 -88.94 58.49 -52.00
C TYR A 210 -88.78 59.98 -52.35
N GLN A 211 -87.62 60.58 -52.05
CA GLN A 211 -87.32 61.97 -52.41
C GLN A 211 -87.43 62.21 -53.91
N MET A 212 -86.85 61.32 -54.74
CA MET A 212 -86.96 61.38 -56.19
C MET A 212 -88.42 61.36 -56.67
N ILE A 213 -89.28 60.52 -56.10
CA ILE A 213 -90.71 60.46 -56.44
C ILE A 213 -91.47 61.71 -55.95
N THR A 214 -91.18 62.21 -54.75
CA THR A 214 -91.85 63.40 -54.20
C THR A 214 -91.54 64.68 -54.96
N HIS A 215 -90.36 64.78 -55.59
CA HIS A 215 -90.04 65.88 -56.51
C HIS A 215 -91.04 66.00 -57.67
N TYR A 216 -91.66 64.89 -58.11
CA TYR A 216 -92.68 64.89 -59.15
C TYR A 216 -94.11 65.11 -58.62
N ARG A 217 -94.37 64.96 -57.31
CA ARG A 217 -95.75 64.94 -56.76
C ARG A 217 -96.11 66.00 -55.71
N ARG A 218 -95.19 66.86 -55.24
CA ARG A 218 -95.48 67.91 -54.21
C ARG A 218 -96.31 67.39 -53.00
N VAL A 219 -96.02 66.19 -52.53
CA VAL A 219 -96.58 65.65 -51.27
C VAL A 219 -95.43 65.39 -50.30
N SER A 220 -95.57 65.86 -49.06
CA SER A 220 -94.58 65.70 -47.99
C SER A 220 -95.08 64.70 -46.95
N VAL A 221 -94.21 63.77 -46.56
CA VAL A 221 -94.39 62.82 -45.45
C VAL A 221 -93.17 62.94 -44.56
N ASP A 222 -93.38 62.67 -43.27
CA ASP A 222 -92.34 62.65 -42.25
C ASP A 222 -91.13 61.79 -42.66
N THR A 223 -89.94 62.33 -42.39
CA THR A 223 -88.69 61.82 -42.95
C THR A 223 -88.18 60.57 -42.23
N GLU A 224 -88.68 60.23 -41.04
CA GLU A 224 -88.25 59.07 -40.25
C GLU A 224 -89.12 57.80 -40.44
N ASP A 225 -90.34 57.91 -40.99
CA ASP A 225 -91.24 56.77 -41.16
C ASP A 225 -90.98 55.99 -42.47
N THR A 226 -90.06 55.01 -42.39
CA THR A 226 -89.64 54.20 -43.55
C THR A 226 -90.79 53.38 -44.15
N PHE A 227 -91.77 52.97 -43.34
CA PHE A 227 -92.88 52.12 -43.80
C PHE A 227 -93.84 52.90 -44.70
N LYS A 228 -94.19 54.13 -44.29
CA LYS A 228 -94.98 55.04 -45.12
C LYS A 228 -94.25 55.47 -46.40
N GLN A 229 -92.93 55.65 -46.35
CA GLN A 229 -92.12 55.94 -47.55
C GLN A 229 -92.21 54.80 -48.58
N LEU A 230 -92.05 53.55 -48.14
CA LEU A 230 -92.21 52.37 -49.00
C LEU A 230 -93.63 52.25 -49.57
N GLU A 231 -94.67 52.50 -48.76
CA GLU A 231 -96.06 52.44 -49.21
C GLU A 231 -96.34 53.48 -50.32
N MET A 232 -95.75 54.67 -50.21
CA MET A 232 -95.86 55.71 -51.25
C MET A 232 -95.06 55.38 -52.50
N ILE A 233 -93.83 54.87 -52.35
CA ILE A 233 -93.03 54.34 -53.47
C ILE A 233 -93.82 53.24 -54.20
N GLN A 234 -94.45 52.32 -53.46
CA GLN A 234 -95.26 51.23 -54.01
C GLN A 234 -96.50 51.75 -54.75
N LYS A 235 -97.27 52.67 -54.16
CA LYS A 235 -98.42 53.31 -54.83
C LYS A 235 -98.00 54.03 -56.11
N TYR A 236 -96.85 54.69 -56.10
CA TYR A 236 -96.30 55.33 -57.31
C TYR A 236 -95.92 54.32 -58.38
N PHE A 237 -95.19 53.24 -58.04
CA PHE A 237 -94.85 52.21 -59.02
C PHE A 237 -96.08 51.45 -59.54
N GLN A 238 -97.11 51.24 -58.71
CA GLN A 238 -98.39 50.65 -59.15
C GLN A 238 -99.15 51.60 -60.08
N PHE A 239 -99.14 52.91 -59.80
CA PHE A 239 -99.68 53.94 -60.69
C PHE A 239 -98.91 53.98 -62.02
N MET A 240 -97.58 53.95 -61.99
CA MET A 240 -96.75 53.87 -63.21
C MET A 240 -97.00 52.57 -63.98
N ARG A 241 -97.22 51.43 -63.29
CA ARG A 241 -97.59 50.16 -63.92
C ARG A 241 -98.97 50.23 -64.58
N ALA A 242 -99.95 50.84 -63.90
CA ALA A 242 -101.27 51.06 -64.45
C ALA A 242 -101.25 51.99 -65.69
N ILE A 243 -100.41 53.02 -65.69
CA ILE A 243 -100.16 53.87 -66.87
C ILE A 243 -99.48 53.07 -68.00
N ASP A 244 -98.49 52.23 -67.68
CA ASP A 244 -97.79 51.43 -68.68
C ASP A 244 -98.70 50.32 -69.26
N ASP A 245 -99.58 49.75 -68.44
CA ASP A 245 -100.62 48.82 -68.88
C ASP A 245 -101.70 49.56 -69.70
N GLU A 246 -102.08 50.81 -69.37
CA GLU A 246 -102.95 51.67 -70.20
C GLU A 246 -102.28 52.11 -71.52
N LEU A 247 -100.97 52.32 -71.53
CA LEU A 247 -100.19 52.60 -72.75
C LEU A 247 -100.07 51.34 -73.62
N LYS A 248 -99.86 50.17 -73.02
CA LYS A 248 -99.86 48.88 -73.72
C LYS A 248 -101.25 48.49 -74.23
N PHE A 249 -102.33 48.86 -73.53
CA PHE A 249 -103.71 48.69 -73.99
C PHE A 249 -104.09 49.68 -75.12
N ASN A 250 -103.56 50.91 -75.10
CA ASN A 250 -103.75 51.90 -76.17
C ASN A 250 -102.93 51.65 -77.44
N ILE A 251 -101.89 50.81 -77.40
CA ILE A 251 -101.11 50.44 -78.60
C ILE A 251 -101.77 49.28 -79.37
N ILE A 252 -102.62 48.46 -78.73
CA ILE A 252 -103.23 47.26 -79.34
C ILE A 252 -104.61 47.54 -79.98
N THR A 253 -105.18 48.74 -79.79
CA THR A 253 -106.48 49.14 -80.39
C THR A 253 -106.38 50.51 -81.08
N ARG A 254 -106.06 50.52 -82.38
CA ARG A 254 -106.19 51.65 -83.33
C ARG A 254 -107.26 51.26 -84.37
N PRO A 255 -108.04 52.18 -85.03
CA PRO A 255 -107.48 52.93 -86.18
C PRO A 255 -108.16 54.25 -86.66
N ASN A 256 -107.32 55.13 -87.27
CA ASN A 256 -107.55 56.11 -88.38
C ASN A 256 -108.64 57.21 -88.21
N ARG A 257 -108.46 58.48 -88.64
CA ARG A 257 -108.29 59.01 -90.02
C ARG A 257 -107.99 60.53 -89.97
N THR A 258 -106.90 61.03 -90.56
CA THR A 258 -106.72 61.65 -91.91
C THR A 258 -107.45 62.96 -92.18
N GLU A 259 -106.68 64.01 -92.50
CA GLU A 259 -106.85 65.08 -93.52
C GLU A 259 -105.68 66.05 -93.32
N GLY A 260 -104.99 66.63 -94.31
CA GLY A 260 -105.20 66.84 -95.73
C GLY A 260 -104.46 68.14 -96.11
N ASN A 261 -104.10 68.29 -97.39
CA ASN A 261 -103.57 69.48 -98.07
C ASN A 261 -102.08 69.81 -97.93
N ASP A 262 -101.39 70.34 -98.96
CA ASP A 262 -101.59 70.37 -100.41
C ASP A 262 -100.32 71.04 -100.99
N SER A 263 -99.95 70.65 -102.21
CA SER A 263 -99.27 71.45 -103.25
C SER A 263 -97.87 72.08 -103.05
N GLY A 264 -96.99 71.80 -104.02
CA GLY A 264 -96.17 72.83 -104.67
C GLY A 264 -94.70 72.47 -104.94
N ASP A 265 -94.41 72.06 -106.18
CA ASP A 265 -93.13 72.08 -106.93
C ASP A 265 -91.84 71.46 -106.35
#